data_AF-X0SM36-F1
#
_entry.id   AF-X0SM36-F1
#
_cell.length_a   1.000
_cell.length_b   1.000
_cell.length_c   1.000
_cell.angle_alpha   90.00
_cell.angle_beta   90.00
_cell.angle_gamma   90.00
#
_symmetry.space_group_name_H-M   'P 1'
#
loop_
_entity.id
_entity.type
_entity.pdbx_description
1 polymer ?
#
loop_
_entity_poly.entity_id
_entity_poly.type
_entity_poly.pdbx_seq_one_letter_code
_entity_poly.pdbx_strand_id
1 'polypeptide(L)'
;SLFAFIRRIGGSQDFSQRSTQGIGSFLSTSGLSPNTITVTFSISISSIINYGDSVFYKDGAIVKEVGPITSISADRKTILIDATDLTPPLSGIPVGAYIFTTKNSVAESYGATGYYMEFKLTNNSTTAVELFTVDSDVLKSNP
;
A
#
# COMPACT_ATOMS: atom_id res chain seq x y z
N SER A 1 -19.73 16.28 -21.51
CA SER A 1 -18.68 15.24 -21.60
C SER A 1 -17.42 15.81 -20.98
N LEU A 2 -16.94 15.22 -19.88
CA LEU A 2 -15.64 15.57 -19.31
C LEU A 2 -14.90 14.29 -18.96
N PHE A 3 -13.69 14.14 -19.49
CA PHE A 3 -12.76 13.09 -19.11
C PHE A 3 -11.91 13.62 -17.94
N ALA A 4 -11.87 12.90 -16.83
CA ALA A 4 -10.91 13.14 -15.77
C ALA A 4 -9.83 12.05 -15.84
N PHE A 5 -8.62 12.44 -16.26
CA PHE A 5 -7.42 11.63 -16.05
C PHE A 5 -6.71 12.17 -14.81
N ILE A 6 -6.65 11.38 -13.73
CA ILE A 6 -5.71 11.64 -12.66
C ILE A 6 -4.38 10.99 -13.07
N ARG A 7 -3.48 11.77 -13.67
CA ARG A 7 -2.07 11.39 -13.67
C ARG A 7 -1.48 11.80 -12.33
N ARG A 8 -1.12 10.81 -11.51
CA ARG A 8 -0.30 11.00 -10.31
C ARG A 8 1.04 11.58 -10.77
N ILE A 9 1.36 12.80 -10.35
CA ILE A 9 2.70 13.36 -10.47
C ILE A 9 3.62 12.55 -9.57
N GLY A 10 4.53 11.78 -10.18
CA GLY A 10 5.49 10.94 -9.47
C GLY A 10 6.50 11.80 -8.71
N GLY A 11 6.80 11.42 -7.46
CA GLY A 11 7.89 12.04 -6.71
C GLY A 11 7.72 12.15 -5.19
N SER A 12 6.50 12.05 -4.64
CA SER A 12 6.31 12.07 -3.18
C SER A 12 6.12 10.66 -2.63
N GLN A 13 7.21 10.10 -2.08
CA GLN A 13 7.18 8.88 -1.27
C GLN A 13 6.69 9.25 0.14
N ASP A 14 5.41 9.58 0.26
CA ASP A 14 4.76 9.86 1.55
C ASP A 14 4.43 8.55 2.26
N PHE A 15 5.29 8.18 3.21
CA PHE A 15 5.11 7.03 4.10
C PHE A 15 4.06 7.27 5.21
N SER A 16 3.43 8.46 5.30
CA SER A 16 2.48 8.79 6.36
C SER A 16 1.04 8.31 6.15
N GLN A 17 0.71 7.77 4.97
CA GLN A 17 -0.65 7.29 4.64
C GLN A 17 -0.73 5.78 4.35
N ARG A 18 0.36 5.04 4.51
CA ARG A 18 0.34 3.58 4.37
C ARG A 18 0.37 2.99 5.76
N SER A 19 -0.58 2.13 6.09
CA SER A 19 -0.55 1.33 7.31
C SER A 19 0.79 0.59 7.38
N THR A 20 1.76 1.17 8.08
CA THR A 20 3.10 0.62 8.24
C THR A 20 3.04 -0.40 9.35
N GLN A 21 3.50 -1.60 9.08
CA GLN A 21 3.53 -2.68 10.06
C GLN A 21 4.98 -3.09 10.25
N GLY A 22 5.45 -2.97 11.49
CA GLY A 22 6.76 -3.47 11.87
C GLY A 22 6.78 -4.98 11.78
N ILE A 23 7.78 -5.54 11.09
CA ILE A 23 7.96 -6.99 10.99
C ILE A 23 8.87 -7.54 12.09
N GLY A 24 9.42 -6.67 12.95
CA GLY A 24 10.35 -7.06 14.01
C GLY A 24 11.77 -7.26 13.47
N SER A 25 12.70 -7.62 14.36
CA SER A 25 14.10 -7.88 13.98
C SER A 25 14.21 -9.23 13.26
N PHE A 26 14.85 -9.23 12.10
CA PHE A 26 15.12 -10.46 11.35
C PHE A 26 16.36 -11.18 11.89
N LEU A 27 16.42 -12.49 11.66
CA LEU A 27 17.55 -13.34 12.03
C LEU A 27 18.69 -13.26 11.01
N SER A 28 18.36 -13.35 9.72
CA SER A 28 19.34 -13.27 8.64
C SER A 28 18.70 -12.80 7.33
N THR A 29 19.52 -12.20 6.47
CA THR A 29 19.18 -11.83 5.09
C THR A 29 20.19 -12.46 4.13
N SER A 30 19.75 -12.85 2.93
CA SER A 30 20.63 -13.33 1.85
C SER A 30 20.11 -12.91 0.48
N GLY A 31 21.00 -12.88 -0.51
CA GLY A 31 20.71 -12.36 -1.84
C GLY A 31 21.05 -10.88 -2.00
N LEU A 32 21.08 -10.43 -3.26
CA LEU A 32 21.43 -9.06 -3.64
C LEU A 32 20.51 -8.61 -4.78
N SER A 33 20.18 -7.32 -4.79
CA SER A 33 19.52 -6.65 -5.91
C SER A 33 20.29 -6.84 -7.23
N PRO A 34 19.60 -6.97 -8.37
CA PRO A 34 18.14 -6.90 -8.55
C PRO A 34 17.44 -8.28 -8.43
N ASN A 35 18.12 -9.29 -7.86
CA ASN A 35 17.56 -10.63 -7.71
C ASN A 35 16.71 -10.75 -6.44
N THR A 36 16.17 -11.94 -6.19
CA THR A 36 15.43 -12.22 -4.97
C THR A 36 16.30 -12.06 -3.72
N ILE A 37 15.79 -11.32 -2.74
CA ILE A 37 16.33 -11.27 -1.38
C ILE A 37 15.47 -12.15 -0.48
N THR A 38 16.11 -13.00 0.32
CA THR A 38 15.47 -13.85 1.32
C THR A 38 15.69 -13.24 2.71
N VAL A 39 14.62 -13.12 3.49
CA VAL A 39 14.67 -12.66 4.88
C VAL A 39 14.10 -13.74 5.78
N THR A 40 14.88 -14.14 6.79
CA THR A 40 14.50 -15.16 7.76
C THR A 40 14.34 -14.54 9.15
N PHE A 41 13.32 -14.96 9.87
CA PHE A 41 12.94 -14.51 11.21
C PHE A 41 13.06 -15.68 12.20
N SER A 42 13.40 -15.39 13.46
CA SER A 42 13.43 -16.41 14.53
C SER A 42 12.03 -16.88 14.92
N ILE A 43 11.04 -15.99 14.78
CA ILE A 43 9.62 -16.20 15.06
C ILE A 43 8.78 -16.01 13.80
N SER A 44 7.60 -16.63 13.77
CA SER A 44 6.66 -16.47 12.67
C SER A 44 6.17 -15.02 12.57
N ILE A 45 6.18 -14.45 11.37
CA ILE A 45 5.64 -13.11 11.12
C ILE A 45 4.11 -13.13 11.14
N SER A 46 3.52 -12.01 11.56
CA SER A 46 2.06 -11.85 11.67
C SER A 46 1.34 -12.19 10.36
N SER A 47 0.15 -12.80 10.46
CA SER A 47 -0.73 -13.14 9.33
C SER A 47 -1.17 -11.93 8.50
N ILE A 48 -1.02 -10.73 9.05
CA ILE A 48 -1.33 -9.48 8.36
C ILE A 48 -0.31 -9.14 7.26
N ILE A 49 0.85 -9.80 7.21
CA ILE A 49 1.83 -9.63 6.12
C ILE A 49 1.47 -10.58 4.97
N ASN A 50 1.28 -10.04 3.76
CA ASN A 50 0.77 -10.79 2.63
C ASN A 50 1.73 -10.79 1.44
N TYR A 51 1.53 -11.76 0.54
CA TYR A 51 2.12 -11.71 -0.79
C TYR A 51 1.79 -10.38 -1.46
N GLY A 52 2.78 -9.77 -2.10
CA GLY A 52 2.68 -8.49 -2.79
C GLY A 52 2.84 -7.26 -1.91
N ASP A 53 2.90 -7.38 -0.57
CA ASP A 53 3.22 -6.24 0.30
C ASP A 53 4.65 -5.74 0.00
N SER A 54 4.83 -4.41 -0.06
CA SER A 54 6.15 -3.80 -0.33
C SER A 54 6.99 -3.78 0.94
N VAL A 55 8.23 -4.26 0.85
CA VAL A 55 9.19 -4.30 1.95
C VAL A 55 10.12 -3.09 1.87
N PHE A 56 10.35 -2.48 3.03
CA PHE A 56 11.32 -1.41 3.24
C PHE A 56 12.27 -1.79 4.36
N TYR A 57 13.50 -1.29 4.28
CA TYR A 57 14.40 -1.30 5.42
C TYR A 57 14.85 0.11 5.77
N LYS A 58 15.12 0.32 7.05
CA LYS A 58 15.70 1.53 7.60
C LYS A 58 17.09 1.22 8.14
N ASP A 59 18.06 1.98 7.66
CA ASP A 59 19.44 1.99 8.11
C ASP A 59 19.82 3.42 8.51
N GLY A 60 19.95 3.66 9.82
CA GLY A 60 20.10 5.00 10.38
C GLY A 60 18.92 5.92 10.04
N ALA A 61 19.18 6.98 9.28
CA ALA A 61 18.18 7.96 8.85
C ALA A 61 17.57 7.65 7.46
N ILE A 62 18.11 6.68 6.73
CA ILE A 62 17.73 6.39 5.35
C ILE A 62 16.74 5.22 5.33
N VAL A 63 15.64 5.40 4.61
CA VAL A 63 14.67 4.36 4.29
C VAL A 63 14.84 3.99 2.83
N LYS A 64 14.95 2.69 2.53
CA LYS A 64 15.01 2.18 1.16
C LYS A 64 13.91 1.17 0.90
N GLU A 65 13.32 1.26 -0.29
CA GLU A 65 12.44 0.25 -0.83
C GLU A 65 13.28 -0.94 -1.29
N VAL A 66 12.87 -2.14 -0.88
CA VAL A 66 13.44 -3.39 -1.38
C VAL A 66 12.64 -3.85 -2.59
N GLY A 67 11.32 -3.94 -2.41
CA GLY A 67 10.35 -4.36 -3.42
C GLY A 67 9.27 -5.28 -2.82
N PRO A 68 8.42 -5.90 -3.65
CA PRO A 68 7.27 -6.69 -3.19
C PRO A 68 7.64 -8.09 -2.70
N ILE A 69 6.90 -8.59 -1.71
CA ILE A 69 6.98 -10.00 -1.27
C ILE A 69 6.45 -10.92 -2.38
N THR A 70 7.25 -11.90 -2.78
CA THR A 70 6.89 -12.91 -3.79
C THR A 70 6.69 -14.30 -3.20
N SER A 71 7.08 -14.55 -1.95
CA SER A 71 6.75 -15.78 -1.26
C SER A 71 6.80 -15.62 0.24
N ILE A 72 5.93 -16.35 0.94
CA ILE A 72 5.95 -16.51 2.38
C ILE A 72 5.92 -18.02 2.66
N SER A 73 6.92 -18.50 3.38
CA SER A 73 6.99 -19.88 3.88
C SER A 73 5.77 -20.28 4.71
N ALA A 74 5.45 -21.58 4.76
CA ALA A 74 4.29 -22.09 5.48
C ALA A 74 4.35 -21.84 7.01
N ASP A 75 5.54 -21.88 7.59
CA ASP A 75 5.78 -21.52 9.01
C ASP A 75 5.87 -20.00 9.24
N ARG A 76 5.78 -19.21 8.16
CA ARG A 76 5.87 -17.76 8.14
C ARG A 76 7.16 -17.22 8.75
N LYS A 77 8.25 -17.97 8.71
CA LYS A 77 9.56 -17.52 9.20
C LYS A 77 10.48 -17.01 8.11
N THR A 78 10.12 -17.21 6.86
CA THR A 78 10.90 -16.77 5.70
C THR A 78 10.00 -16.08 4.69
N ILE A 79 10.47 -14.93 4.18
CA ILE A 79 9.89 -14.23 3.04
C ILE A 79 10.92 -14.11 1.93
N LEU A 80 10.45 -14.20 0.69
CA LEU A 80 11.22 -13.86 -0.51
C LEU A 80 10.69 -12.54 -1.05
N ILE A 81 11.61 -11.66 -1.45
CA ILE A 81 11.32 -10.30 -1.91
C ILE A 81 11.93 -10.16 -3.30
N ASP A 82 11.16 -9.66 -4.25
CA ASP A 82 11.72 -9.20 -5.52
C ASP A 82 12.44 -7.88 -5.30
N ALA A 83 13.77 -7.86 -5.44
CA ALA A 83 14.59 -6.70 -5.11
C ALA A 83 14.99 -5.86 -6.33
N THR A 84 14.22 -5.93 -7.43
CA THR A 84 14.45 -5.13 -8.64
C THR A 84 14.44 -3.63 -8.38
N ASP A 85 13.66 -3.17 -7.40
CA ASP A 85 13.50 -1.75 -7.06
C ASP A 85 14.57 -1.23 -6.09
N LEU A 86 15.36 -2.13 -5.49
CA LEU A 86 16.40 -1.76 -4.54
C LEU A 86 17.62 -1.18 -5.24
N THR A 87 17.95 0.06 -4.88
CA THR A 87 19.11 0.80 -5.41
C THR A 87 20.15 1.14 -4.33
N PRO A 88 21.45 1.13 -4.67
CA PRO A 88 22.04 0.75 -5.97
C PRO A 88 22.02 -0.78 -6.23
N PRO A 89 22.26 -1.24 -7.48
CA PRO A 89 22.38 -2.67 -7.78
C PRO A 89 23.48 -3.35 -6.97
N LEU A 90 23.39 -4.67 -6.80
CA LEU A 90 24.30 -5.46 -5.96
C LEU A 90 24.29 -5.07 -4.47
N SER A 91 23.23 -4.38 -4.02
CA SER A 91 23.00 -4.12 -2.60
C SER A 91 22.03 -5.14 -1.99
N GLY A 92 22.19 -5.39 -0.70
CA GLY A 92 21.31 -6.23 0.10
C GLY A 92 20.85 -5.48 1.35
N ILE A 93 19.96 -6.12 2.11
CA ILE A 93 19.50 -5.57 3.39
C ILE A 93 20.61 -5.75 4.43
N PRO A 94 21.19 -4.66 5.00
CA PRO A 94 22.25 -4.75 6.00
C PRO A 94 21.80 -5.50 7.24
N VAL A 95 22.66 -6.34 7.81
CA VAL A 95 22.38 -7.06 9.06
C VAL A 95 22.11 -6.07 10.18
N GLY A 96 21.00 -6.25 10.90
CA GLY A 96 20.58 -5.36 11.98
C GLY A 96 19.76 -4.14 11.53
N ALA A 97 19.50 -3.98 10.24
CA ALA A 97 18.55 -2.97 9.75
C ALA A 97 17.14 -3.25 10.27
N TYR A 98 16.33 -2.19 10.42
CA TYR A 98 14.92 -2.36 10.78
C TYR A 98 14.09 -2.58 9.51
N ILE A 99 13.28 -3.65 9.46
CA ILE A 99 12.43 -3.97 8.31
C ILE A 99 10.96 -3.73 8.65
N PHE A 100 10.22 -3.16 7.69
CA PHE A 100 8.78 -2.98 7.77
C PHE A 100 8.13 -3.13 6.40
N THR A 101 6.83 -3.40 6.40
CA THR A 101 6.04 -3.53 5.17
C THR A 101 4.96 -2.48 5.07
N THR A 102 4.64 -2.13 3.83
CA THR A 102 3.42 -1.41 3.49
C THR A 102 2.53 -2.27 2.61
N LYS A 103 1.22 -2.12 2.79
CA LYS A 103 0.24 -2.83 1.99
C LYS A 103 0.33 -2.49 0.50
N ASN A 104 0.10 -3.50 -0.33
CA ASN A 104 -0.05 -3.28 -1.76
C ASN A 104 -1.32 -2.44 -2.03
N SER A 105 -1.13 -1.21 -2.50
CA SER A 105 -2.23 -0.28 -2.80
C SER A 105 -3.10 -0.69 -3.99
N VAL A 106 -2.65 -1.65 -4.81
CA VAL A 106 -3.45 -2.22 -5.91
C VAL A 106 -4.33 -3.37 -5.40
N ALA A 107 -3.83 -4.16 -4.44
CA ALA A 107 -4.57 -5.29 -3.86
C ALA A 107 -5.56 -4.85 -2.77
N GLU A 108 -5.23 -3.81 -2.02
CA GLU A 108 -6.14 -3.16 -1.08
C GLU A 108 -6.75 -1.93 -1.74
N SER A 109 -7.89 -2.12 -2.41
CA SER A 109 -8.77 -1.01 -2.80
C SER A 109 -9.28 -0.34 -1.52
N TYR A 110 -8.48 0.57 -0.95
CA TYR A 110 -8.97 1.52 0.04
C TYR A 110 -10.17 2.23 -0.60
N GLY A 111 -11.32 2.12 0.07
CA GLY A 111 -12.58 2.67 -0.41
C GLY A 111 -12.39 4.13 -0.81
N ALA A 112 -13.04 4.53 -1.91
CA ALA A 112 -13.00 5.88 -2.44
C ALA A 112 -13.01 6.92 -1.30
N THR A 113 -11.89 7.63 -1.12
CA THR A 113 -11.81 8.75 -0.19
C THR A 113 -12.69 9.87 -0.72
N GLY A 114 -13.93 9.91 -0.22
CA GLY A 114 -14.89 10.98 -0.42
C GLY A 114 -15.73 10.82 -1.69
N TYR A 115 -17.04 10.62 -1.51
CA TYR A 115 -18.02 10.96 -2.53
C TYR A 115 -18.47 12.40 -2.27
N TYR A 116 -18.18 13.32 -3.19
CA TYR A 116 -18.80 14.64 -3.23
C TYR A 116 -19.86 14.63 -4.34
N MET A 117 -21.13 14.68 -3.95
CA MET A 117 -22.26 14.75 -4.88
C MET A 117 -22.88 16.14 -4.77
N GLU A 118 -22.74 16.95 -5.82
CA GLU A 118 -23.41 18.24 -5.94
C GLU A 118 -24.60 18.09 -6.90
N PHE A 119 -25.81 18.28 -6.40
CA PHE A 119 -27.02 18.36 -7.22
C PHE A 119 -27.51 19.80 -7.25
N LYS A 120 -27.69 20.35 -8.46
CA LYS A 120 -28.28 21.67 -8.67
C LYS A 120 -29.72 21.52 -9.13
N LEU A 121 -30.68 21.70 -8.22
CA LEU A 121 -32.09 21.88 -8.58
C LEU A 121 -32.32 23.34 -8.98
N THR A 122 -32.84 23.57 -10.20
CA THR A 122 -33.27 24.90 -10.64
C THR A 122 -34.74 24.86 -10.99
N ASN A 123 -35.54 25.72 -10.36
CA ASN A 123 -36.96 25.89 -10.62
C ASN A 123 -37.19 27.35 -11.06
N ASN A 124 -37.77 27.54 -12.25
CA ASN A 124 -38.06 28.86 -12.81
C ASN A 124 -39.57 29.19 -12.77
N SER A 125 -40.34 28.53 -11.91
CA SER A 125 -41.79 28.74 -11.75
C SER A 125 -42.08 29.97 -10.89
N THR A 126 -43.10 30.74 -11.26
CA THR A 126 -43.62 31.88 -10.48
C THR A 126 -44.89 31.52 -9.69
N THR A 127 -45.35 30.27 -9.77
CA THR A 127 -46.45 29.73 -8.95
C THR A 127 -45.91 28.73 -7.92
N ALA A 128 -46.61 28.57 -6.79
CA ALA A 128 -46.19 27.72 -5.67
C ALA A 128 -46.00 26.25 -6.10
N VAL A 129 -44.84 25.67 -5.80
CA VAL A 129 -44.51 24.27 -6.10
C VAL A 129 -43.86 23.60 -4.89
N GLU A 130 -44.20 22.35 -4.63
CA GLU A 130 -43.62 21.53 -3.57
C GLU A 130 -42.29 20.91 -4.03
N LEU A 131 -41.28 20.91 -3.14
CA LEU A 131 -39.94 20.38 -3.39
C LEU A 131 -39.82 18.99 -2.74
N PHE A 132 -39.57 17.95 -3.53
CA PHE A 132 -39.32 16.61 -3.01
C PHE A 132 -37.80 16.38 -2.92
N THR A 133 -37.33 16.01 -1.73
CA THR A 133 -35.92 15.64 -1.49
C THR A 133 -35.70 14.19 -1.94
N VAL A 134 -34.63 13.96 -2.70
CA VAL A 134 -34.15 12.61 -3.04
C VAL A 134 -33.02 12.28 -2.07
N ASP A 135 -33.20 11.24 -1.27
CA ASP A 135 -32.15 10.69 -0.42
C ASP A 135 -31.51 9.47 -1.12
N SER A 136 -30.22 9.25 -0.95
CA SER A 136 -29.50 8.16 -1.62
C SER A 136 -28.52 7.51 -0.66
N ASP A 137 -28.85 6.30 -0.21
CA ASP A 137 -27.95 5.44 0.56
C ASP A 137 -27.09 4.59 -0.38
N VAL A 138 -25.77 4.81 -0.36
CA VAL A 138 -24.80 3.99 -1.09
C VAL A 138 -24.14 3.03 -0.12
N LEU A 139 -24.49 1.74 -0.22
CA LEU A 139 -23.85 0.67 0.54
C LEU A 139 -22.79 0.00 -0.33
N LYS A 140 -21.58 -0.20 0.20
CA LYS A 140 -20.57 -1.06 -0.42
C LYS A 140 -20.97 -2.52 -0.22
N SER A 141 -21.27 -3.24 -1.31
CA SER A 141 -21.43 -4.70 -1.29
C SER A 141 -20.05 -5.35 -1.40
N ASN A 142 -19.66 -6.14 -0.40
CA ASN A 142 -18.49 -7.02 -0.47
C ASN A 142 -18.98 -8.43 -0.87
N PRO A 143 -18.56 -8.99 -2.01
CA PRO A 143 -18.66 -10.43 -2.26
C PRO A 143 -17.62 -11.21 -1.44
#